data_AF-A0A2G2P9F6-F1
#
_entry.id   AF-A0A2G2P9F6-F1
#
_cell.length_a   1.000
_cell.length_b   1.000
_cell.length_c   1.000
_cell.angle_alpha   90.00
_cell.angle_beta   90.00
_cell.angle_gamma   90.00
#
_symmetry.space_group_name_H-M   'P 1'
#
loop_
_entity.id
_entity.type
_entity.pdbx_description
1 polymer ?
#
loop_
_entity_poly.entity_id
_entity_poly.type
_entity_poly.pdbx_seq_one_letter_code
_entity_poly.pdbx_strand_id
1 'polypeptide(L)' 'MREKNFIISKLENGWNWQDMNNKDDIENYCIEELEIPEEVIKELNYYDNAFELSLVGSSSFSRDDWYVNLQRSA' A
#
# COMPACT_ATOMS: atom_id res chain seq x y z
N MET A 1 -19.45 3.86 -4.54
CA MET A 1 -18.14 3.21 -4.74
C MET A 1 -17.69 2.69 -3.39
N ARG A 2 -17.22 1.44 -3.28
CA ARG A 2 -16.71 0.91 -2.01
C ARG A 2 -15.24 1.28 -1.92
N GLU A 3 -14.86 1.89 -0.80
CA GLU A 3 -13.45 2.10 -0.45
C GLU A 3 -12.79 0.73 -0.28
N LYS A 4 -11.52 0.64 -0.68
CA LYS A 4 -10.75 -0.60 -0.55
C LYS A 4 -9.58 -0.35 0.36
N ASN A 5 -9.61 -1.03 1.50
CA ASN A 5 -8.63 -0.92 2.55
C ASN A 5 -7.83 -2.23 2.60
N PHE A 6 -6.51 -2.10 2.70
CA PHE A 6 -5.56 -3.19 2.74
C PHE A 6 -4.68 -3.04 3.97
N ILE A 7 -4.42 -4.14 4.68
CA ILE A 7 -3.51 -4.13 5.83
C ILE A 7 -2.24 -4.85 5.40
N ILE A 8 -1.14 -4.12 5.31
CA ILE A 8 0.17 -4.66 4.97
C ILE A 8 0.95 -4.85 6.26
N SER A 9 1.21 -6.11 6.61
CA SER A 9 1.96 -6.51 7.81
C SER A 9 3.29 -7.21 7.51
N LYS A 10 3.56 -7.43 6.22
CA LYS A 10 4.80 -8.01 5.70
C LYS A 10 5.32 -7.13 4.59
N LEU A 11 6.59 -6.74 4.73
CA LEU A 11 7.30 -5.95 3.73
C LEU A 11 8.09 -6.88 2.81
N GLU A 12 8.22 -6.48 1.55
CA GLU A 12 8.94 -7.21 0.51
C GLU A 12 10.33 -6.58 0.28
N ASN A 13 11.14 -7.21 -0.59
CA ASN A 13 12.45 -6.69 -1.04
C ASN A 13 13.47 -6.32 0.06
N GLY A 14 13.32 -6.90 1.26
CA GLY A 14 14.27 -6.71 2.35
C GLY A 14 13.99 -5.50 3.24
N TRP A 15 12.88 -4.80 3.01
CA TRP A 15 12.41 -3.72 3.87
C TRP A 15 12.00 -4.24 5.25
N ASN A 16 12.30 -3.47 6.28
CA ASN A 16 11.85 -3.72 7.64
C ASN A 16 11.08 -2.53 8.20
N TRP A 17 10.21 -2.79 9.18
CA TRP A 17 9.47 -1.74 9.87
C TRP A 17 10.37 -0.72 10.57
N GLN A 18 11.63 -1.08 10.87
CA GLN A 18 12.62 -0.16 11.42
C GLN A 18 13.10 0.89 10.42
N ASP A 19 12.94 0.62 9.12
CA ASP A 19 13.28 1.54 8.04
C ASP A 19 12.16 2.58 7.83
N MET A 20 10.95 2.32 8.35
CA MET A 20 9.77 3.19 8.25
C MET A 20 9.60 4.04 9.52
N ASN A 21 10.06 5.29 9.45
CA ASN A 21 10.03 6.22 10.58
C ASN A 21 8.86 7.21 10.49
N ASN A 22 8.35 7.46 9.29
CA ASN A 22 7.30 8.44 9.03
C ASN A 22 6.36 7.98 7.90
N LYS A 23 5.33 8.79 7.65
CA LYS A 23 4.34 8.51 6.60
C LYS A 23 4.94 8.54 5.20
N ASP A 24 5.89 9.43 4.95
CA ASP A 24 6.55 9.59 3.64
C ASP A 24 7.37 8.33 3.29
N ASP A 25 7.97 7.65 4.28
CA ASP A 25 8.68 6.38 4.07
C ASP A 25 7.73 5.27 3.59
N ILE A 26 6.52 5.22 4.15
CA ILE A 26 5.48 4.25 3.78
C ILE A 26 4.91 4.57 2.41
N GLU A 27 4.71 5.85 2.11
CA GLU A 27 4.25 6.32 0.81
C GLU A 27 5.26 5.97 -0.29
N ASN A 28 6.55 6.24 -0.04
CA ASN A 28 7.64 5.84 -0.93
C ASN A 28 7.66 4.32 -1.14
N TYR A 29 7.50 3.52 -0.08
CA TYR A 29 7.39 2.06 -0.22
C TYR A 29 6.19 1.65 -1.09
N CYS A 30 5.03 2.29 -0.93
CA CYS A 30 3.87 2.00 -1.76
C CYS A 30 4.11 2.32 -3.24
N ILE A 31 4.80 3.43 -3.53
CA ILE A 31 5.02 3.89 -4.91
C ILE A 31 6.15 3.12 -5.59
N GLU A 32 7.28 2.95 -4.91
CA GLU A 32 8.50 2.39 -5.50
C GLU A 32 8.52 0.86 -5.43
N GLU A 33 8.10 0.26 -4.31
CA GLU A 33 8.22 -1.19 -4.09
C GLU A 33 6.95 -1.94 -4.46
N LEU A 34 5.78 -1.38 -4.13
CA LEU A 34 4.48 -1.96 -4.50
C LEU A 34 3.96 -1.45 -5.86
N GLU A 35 4.68 -0.53 -6.50
CA GLU A 35 4.32 0.08 -7.80
C GLU A 35 2.91 0.69 -7.82
N ILE A 36 2.44 1.19 -6.67
CA ILE A 36 1.10 1.77 -6.53
C ILE A 36 1.15 3.23 -6.96
N PRO A 37 0.32 3.66 -7.93
CA PRO A 37 0.30 5.06 -8.34
C PRO A 37 -0.13 5.99 -7.20
N GLU A 38 0.57 7.11 -7.01
CA GLU A 38 0.27 8.09 -5.96
C GLU A 38 -1.17 8.59 -6.06
N GLU A 39 -1.69 8.80 -7.28
CA GLU A 39 -3.04 9.32 -7.51
C GLU A 39 -4.17 8.39 -7.04
N VAL A 40 -3.86 7.12 -6.78
CA VAL A 40 -4.83 6.15 -6.28
C VAL A 40 -4.76 5.94 -4.77
N ILE A 41 -3.69 6.41 -4.12
CA ILE A 41 -3.52 6.37 -2.67
C ILE A 41 -4.41 7.46 -2.06
N LYS A 42 -5.40 7.05 -1.27
CA LYS A 42 -6.32 7.98 -0.61
C LYS A 42 -5.83 8.34 0.79
N GLU A 43 -5.44 7.34 1.55
CA GLU A 43 -5.04 7.48 2.94
C GLU A 43 -4.11 6.35 3.35
N LEU A 44 -3.14 6.66 4.21
CA LEU A 44 -2.19 5.73 4.79
C LEU A 44 -2.24 5.91 6.31
N ASN A 45 -2.55 4.84 7.04
CA ASN A 45 -2.53 4.80 8.49
C ASN A 45 -1.41 3.86 8.94
N TYR A 46 -0.48 4.37 9.74
CA TYR A 46 0.64 3.59 10.24
C TYR A 46 0.39 3.02 11.64
N TYR A 47 0.86 1.80 11.86
CA TYR A 47 0.89 1.10 13.14
C TYR A 47 2.29 0.54 13.38
N ASP A 48 2.61 0.13 14.61
CA ASP A 48 3.97 -0.29 15.02
C ASP A 48 4.62 -1.37 14.14
N ASN A 49 3.83 -2.21 13.47
CA ASN A 49 4.30 -3.33 12.65
C ASN A 49 3.42 -3.61 11.42
N ALA A 50 2.64 -2.63 11.00
CA ALA A 50 1.75 -2.72 9.85
C ALA A 50 1.36 -1.32 9.37
N PHE A 51 0.89 -1.20 8.14
CA PHE A 51 0.13 -0.02 7.72
C PHE A 51 -1.19 -0.43 7.06
N GLU A 52 -2.20 0.42 7.20
CA GLU A 52 -3.42 0.35 6.43
C GLU A 52 -3.33 1.32 5.25
N LEU A 53 -3.56 0.78 4.05
CA LEU A 53 -3.63 1.50 2.80
C LEU A 53 -5.07 1.55 2.33
N SER A 54 -5.60 2.77 2.23
CA SER A 54 -6.90 3.04 1.64
C SER A 54 -6.71 3.57 0.22
N LEU A 55 -7.36 2.93 -0.74
CA LEU A 55 -7.34 3.33 -2.14
C LEU A 55 -8.62 4.05 -2.54
N VAL A 56 -8.51 4.95 -3.53
CA VAL A 56 -9.68 5.54 -4.18
C VAL A 56 -10.55 4.44 -4.80
N GLY A 57 -11.87 4.55 -4.70
CA GLY A 57 -12.76 3.50 -5.17
C GLY A 57 -12.88 3.47 -6.70
N SER A 58 -12.04 2.69 -7.40
CA SER A 58 -12.17 2.42 -8.84
C SER A 58 -12.29 0.94 -9.17
N SER A 59 -13.15 0.59 -10.12
CA SER A 59 -13.26 -0.77 -10.66
C SER A 59 -12.17 -1.08 -11.69
N SER A 60 -11.46 -0.07 -12.21
CA SER A 60 -10.40 -0.25 -13.21
C SER A 60 -9.19 -1.03 -12.65
N PHE A 61 -8.90 -0.87 -11.36
CA PHE A 61 -7.71 -1.44 -10.72
C PHE A 61 -7.67 -2.97 -10.76
N SER A 62 -8.82 -3.63 -10.90
CA SER A 62 -8.91 -5.10 -10.92
C SER A 62 -8.07 -5.80 -12.00
N ARG A 63 -7.56 -5.05 -12.99
CA ARG A 63 -6.70 -5.56 -14.07
C ARG A 63 -5.26 -5.07 -13.99
N ASP A 64 -4.96 -4.18 -13.07
CA ASP A 64 -3.62 -3.63 -12.92
C ASP A 64 -2.76 -4.59 -12.08
N ASP A 65 -1.54 -4.83 -12.53
CA ASP A 65 -0.65 -5.83 -11.91
C ASP A 65 -0.32 -5.48 -10.45
N TRP A 66 -0.07 -4.20 -10.14
CA TRP A 66 0.14 -3.71 -8.76
C TRP A 66 -1.03 -4.07 -7.85
N TYR A 67 -2.25 -3.97 -8.34
CA TYR A 67 -3.46 -4.23 -7.56
C TYR A 67 -3.66 -5.72 -7.32
N VAL A 68 -3.39 -6.56 -8.33
CA VAL A 68 -3.42 -8.02 -8.20
C VAL A 68 -2.36 -8.49 -7.20
N ASN A 69 -1.17 -7.90 -7.24
CA ASN A 69 -0.09 -8.19 -6.29
C ASN A 69 -0.47 -7.74 -4.87
N LEU A 70 -0.99 -6.53 -4.71
CA LEU A 70 -1.50 -6.02 -3.43
C LEU A 70 -2.56 -6.94 -2.82
N GLN A 71 -3.49 -7.46 -3.64
CA GLN A 71 -4.50 -8.42 -3.18
C GLN A 71 -3.94 -9.78 -2.75
N ARG A 72 -2.74 -10.15 -3.19
CA ARG A 72 -2.07 -11.40 -2.78
C ARG A 72 -1.25 -11.24 -1.51
N SER A 73 -0.69 -10.05 -1.30
CA SER A 73 0.20 -9.75 -0.17
C SER A 73 -0.53 -9.21 1.07
N ALA A 74 -1.77 -8.74 0.93
CA ALA A 74 -2.64 -8.27 2.01
C ALA A 74 -3.49 -9.37 2.67
#